data_AF-A0A8E2WIJ3-F1
#
_entry.id   AF-A0A8E2WIJ3-F1
#
_cell.length_a   1.000
_cell.length_b   1.000
_cell.length_c   1.000
_cell.angle_alpha   90.00
_cell.angle_beta   90.00
_cell.angle_gamma   90.00
#
_symmetry.space_group_name_H-M   'P 1'
#
loop_
_entity.id
_entity.type
_entity.pdbx_description
1 polymer ?
#
loop_
_entity_poly.entity_id
_entity_poly.type
_entity_poly.pdbx_seq_one_letter_code
_entity_poly.pdbx_strand_id
1 'polypeptide(L)' 'MNTPSLVPTLDDLRSELSRAERDLVCADMIDDFKRRQAEMGTAQRRVDDLKAQIARLEESF' A
#
# COMPACT_ATOMS: atom_id res chain seq x y z
N MET A 1 -7.45 2.72 -28.30
CA MET A 1 -6.83 2.14 -27.10
C MET A 1 -6.61 3.27 -26.12
N ASN A 2 -7.24 3.24 -24.94
CA ASN A 2 -7.02 4.25 -23.90
C ASN A 2 -5.56 4.16 -23.43
N THR A 3 -4.80 5.23 -23.56
CA THR A 3 -3.49 5.37 -22.94
C THR A 3 -3.69 5.26 -21.42
N PRO A 4 -3.01 4.33 -20.72
CA PRO A 4 -3.10 4.28 -19.27
C PRO A 4 -2.60 5.62 -18.72
N SER A 5 -3.42 6.26 -17.88
CA SER A 5 -3.00 7.45 -17.14
C SER A 5 -1.72 7.10 -16.37
N LEU A 6 -0.68 7.92 -16.54
CA LEU A 6 0.55 7.81 -15.74
C LEU A 6 0.33 8.18 -14.27
N VAL A 7 -0.81 8.83 -13.97
CA VAL A 7 -1.22 9.17 -12.60
C VAL A 7 -2.16 8.07 -12.11
N PRO A 8 -1.84 7.39 -11.00
CA PRO A 8 -2.71 6.37 -10.43
C PRO A 8 -4.05 6.99 -10.02
N THR A 9 -5.15 6.32 -10.36
CA THR A 9 -6.49 6.73 -9.97
C THR A 9 -6.75 6.40 -8.50
N LEU A 10 -7.83 6.95 -7.93
CA LEU A 10 -8.26 6.60 -6.57
C LEU A 10 -8.51 5.09 -6.41
N ASP A 11 -9.07 4.46 -7.44
CA ASP A 11 -9.34 3.02 -7.44
C ASP A 11 -8.05 2.19 -7.52
N ASP A 12 -7.05 2.65 -8.28
CA ASP A 12 -5.71 2.05 -8.31
C ASP A 12 -5.07 2.12 -6.93
N LEU A 13 -5.09 3.30 -6.29
CA LEU A 13 -4.52 3.49 -4.96
C LEU A 13 -5.22 2.63 -3.89
N ARG A 14 -6.55 2.50 -3.95
CA ARG A 14 -7.33 1.63 -3.05
C ARG A 14 -7.02 0.14 -3.28
N SER A 15 -6.90 -0.27 -4.54
CA SER A 15 -6.50 -1.62 -4.91
C SER A 15 -5.09 -1.95 -4.43
N GLU A 16 -4.17 -0.99 -4.54
CA GLU A 16 -2.81 -1.13 -3.99
C GLU A 16 -2.79 -1.14 -2.48
N LEU A 17 -3.61 -0.32 -1.81
CA LEU A 17 -3.73 -0.32 -0.35
C LEU A 17 -4.17 -1.69 0.16
N SER A 18 -5.19 -2.28 -0.45
CA SER A 18 -5.66 -3.63 -0.12
C SER A 18 -4.58 -4.71 -0.33
N ARG A 19 -3.68 -4.53 -1.32
CA ARG A 19 -2.52 -5.42 -1.48
C ARG A 19 -1.51 -5.23 -0.35
N ALA A 20 -1.14 -3.98 -0.06
CA ALA A 20 -0.18 -3.66 1.00
C ALA A 20 -0.66 -4.12 2.39
N GLU A 21 -1.96 -4.01 2.69
CA GLU A 21 -2.54 -4.52 3.93
C GLU A 21 -2.45 -6.05 4.02
N ARG A 22 -2.67 -6.77 2.92
CA ARG A 22 -2.45 -8.22 2.87
C ARG A 22 -0.97 -8.59 3.02
N ASP A 23 -0.08 -7.83 2.40
CA ASP A 23 1.37 -8.03 2.53
C ASP A 23 1.83 -7.85 3.97
N LEU A 24 1.26 -6.89 4.71
CA LEU A 24 1.52 -6.69 6.13
C LEU A 24 1.09 -7.91 6.97
N VAL A 25 -0.11 -8.46 6.70
CA VAL A 25 -0.58 -9.69 7.36
C VAL A 25 0.34 -10.87 7.04
N CYS A 26 0.74 -11.01 5.78
CA CYS A 26 1.71 -12.04 5.37
C CYS A 26 3.06 -11.87 6.04
N ALA A 27 3.55 -10.63 6.19
CA ALA A 27 4.81 -10.33 6.84
C ALA A 27 4.79 -10.75 8.32
N ASP A 28 3.67 -10.53 9.02
CA ASP A 28 3.52 -10.92 10.44
C ASP A 28 3.60 -12.45 10.67
N MET A 29 3.24 -13.24 9.65
CA MET A 29 3.33 -14.71 9.68
C MET A 29 4.76 -15.25 9.43
N ILE A 30 5.76 -14.39 9.23
CA ILE A 30 7.15 -14.83 9.01
C ILE A 30 7.76 -15.30 10.34
N ASP A 31 8.25 -16.56 10.35
CA ASP A 31 8.90 -17.15 11.53
C ASP A 31 10.26 -16.52 11.88
N ASP A 32 11.03 -16.12 10.87
CA ASP A 32 12.31 -15.44 11.10
C ASP A 32 12.05 -14.03 11.65
N PHE A 33 12.36 -13.83 12.92
CA PHE A 33 12.06 -12.58 13.63
C PHE A 33 12.69 -11.33 13.00
N LYS A 34 13.92 -11.42 12.48
CA LYS A 34 14.59 -10.28 11.85
C LYS A 34 13.93 -9.94 10.52
N ARG A 35 13.63 -10.98 9.73
CA ARG A 35 12.96 -10.82 8.44
C ARG A 35 11.53 -10.31 8.64
N ARG A 36 10.78 -10.87 9.59
CA ARG A 36 9.44 -10.39 9.99
C ARG A 36 9.45 -8.90 10.26
N GLN A 37 10.34 -8.42 11.13
CA GLN A 37 10.40 -6.99 11.44
C GLN A 37 10.70 -6.11 10.22
N ALA A 38 11.65 -6.54 9.37
CA ALA A 38 12.01 -5.78 8.18
C ALA A 38 10.85 -5.70 7.16
N GLU A 39 10.18 -6.83 6.92
CA GLU A 39 9.06 -6.92 5.99
C GLU A 39 7.83 -6.18 6.51
N MET A 40 7.47 -6.37 7.79
CA MET A 40 6.37 -5.63 8.42
C MET A 40 6.63 -4.12 8.39
N GLY A 41 7.86 -3.69 8.72
CA GLY A 41 8.21 -2.28 8.68
C GLY A 41 8.16 -1.69 7.27
N THR A 42 8.40 -2.48 6.24
CA THR A 42 8.30 -2.06 4.83
C THR A 42 6.84 -2.01 4.38
N ALA A 43 6.05 -3.05 4.67
CA ALA A 43 4.63 -3.11 4.36
C ALA A 43 3.85 -2.01 5.09
N GLN A 44 4.15 -1.74 6.36
CA GLN A 44 3.52 -0.68 7.15
C GLN A 44 3.77 0.70 6.53
N ARG A 45 5.03 1.01 6.19
CA ARG A 45 5.37 2.27 5.50
C ARG A 45 4.58 2.43 4.20
N ARG A 46 4.46 1.36 3.42
CA ARG A 46 3.67 1.37 2.18
C ARG A 46 2.18 1.62 2.43
N VAL A 47 1.59 1.00 3.46
CA VAL A 47 0.19 1.24 3.86
C VAL A 47 -0.01 2.70 4.23
N ASP A 48 0.89 3.27 5.03
CA ASP A 48 0.78 4.66 5.48
C ASP A 48 0.92 5.65 4.31
N ASP A 49 1.88 5.41 3.40
CA ASP A 49 2.08 6.22 2.21
C ASP A 49 0.86 6.18 1.27
N LEU A 50 0.25 5.01 1.07
CA LEU A 50 -0.94 4.85 0.24
C LEU A 50 -2.16 5.53 0.87
N LYS A 51 -2.36 5.39 2.18
CA LYS A 51 -3.42 6.11 2.91
C LYS A 51 -3.27 7.62 2.80
N ALA A 52 -2.04 8.14 2.91
CA ALA A 52 -1.76 9.57 2.74
C ALA A 52 -2.03 10.05 1.31
N GLN A 53 -1.69 9.26 0.29
CA GLN A 53 -1.99 9.59 -1.11
C GLN A 53 -3.49 9.60 -1.39
N ILE A 54 -4.22 8.60 -0.89
CA ILE A 54 -5.68 8.51 -0.99
C ILE A 54 -6.33 9.75 -0.35
N ALA A 55 -5.96 10.08 0.89
CA ALA A 55 -6.51 11.23 1.60
C ALA A 55 -6.29 12.55 0.83
N ARG A 56 -5.07 12.80 0.32
CA ARG A 56 -4.77 13.99 -0.48
C ARG A 56 -5.61 14.07 -1.76
N LEU A 57 -5.85 12.93 -2.40
CA LEU A 57 -6.67 12.87 -3.61
C LEU A 57 -8.15 13.11 -3.29
N GLU A 58 -8.66 12.53 -2.21
CA GLU A 58 -10.04 12.71 -1.75
C GLU A 58 -10.32 14.16 -1.30
N GLU A 59 -9.36 14.84 -0.66
CA GLU A 59 -9.46 16.27 -0.32
C GLU A 59 -9.47 17.20 -1.56
N SER A 60 -9.04 16.70 -2.72
CA SER A 60 -8.96 17.47 -3.96
C SER A 60 -10.25 17.43 -4.79
N PHE A 61 -11.28 16.69 -4.34
CA PHE A 61 -12.60 16.56 -4.98
C PHE A 61 -13.71 17.12 -4.09
#